data_AF-A0A202DPJ7-F1
#
_entry.id   AF-A0A202DPJ7-F1
#
_cell.length_a   1.000
_cell.length_b   1.000
_cell.length_c   1.000
_cell.angle_alpha   90.00
_cell.angle_beta   90.00
_cell.angle_gamma   90.00
#
_symmetry.space_group_name_H-M   'P 1'
#
loop_
_entity.id
_entity.type
_entity.pdbx_description
1 polymer ?
#
loop_
_entity_poly.entity_id
_entity_poly.type
_entity_poly.pdbx_seq_one_letter_code
_entity_poly.pdbx_strand_id
1 'polypeptide(L)'
;MHDAASSMVRLRHARGCSVTNCTFEESGAGGIRLDLLCQGNRVENNTFRHLGMCGILLCGYGPSRHYLNRSNHILNNHIHHIGEHYWHCPAVFIWQSGDNHIAGNHIHDTPYTGI
;
A
#
# COMPACT_ATOMS: atom_id res chain seq x y z
N MET A 1 12.91 2.54 -7.49
CA MET A 1 11.44 2.71 -7.51
C MET A 1 11.05 3.26 -8.86
N HIS A 2 10.56 2.38 -9.73
CA HIS A 2 10.30 2.72 -11.13
C HIS A 2 8.89 3.27 -11.28
N ASP A 3 8.74 4.26 -12.17
CA ASP A 3 7.43 4.72 -12.61
C ASP A 3 6.82 3.67 -13.55
N ALA A 4 6.27 2.61 -12.96
CA ALA A 4 5.67 1.49 -13.65
C ALA A 4 4.32 1.14 -13.01
N ALA A 5 3.39 0.63 -13.81
CA ALA A 5 2.10 0.14 -13.34
C ALA A 5 2.27 -1.23 -12.65
N SER A 6 2.74 -1.23 -11.40
CA SER A 6 3.04 -2.43 -10.62
C SER A 6 1.98 -2.75 -9.56
N SER A 7 0.83 -2.08 -9.57
CA SER A 7 -0.28 -2.31 -8.66
C SER A 7 -1.62 -2.15 -9.37
N MET A 8 -2.64 -2.86 -8.89
CA MET A 8 -4.00 -2.84 -9.45
C MET A 8 -4.62 -1.44 -9.38
N VAL A 9 -4.41 -0.75 -8.26
CA VAL A 9 -4.79 0.66 -8.10
C VAL A 9 -3.55 1.47 -7.76
N ARG A 10 -3.40 2.61 -8.42
CA ARG A 10 -2.29 3.54 -8.21
C ARG A 10 -2.80 4.96 -8.16
N LEU A 11 -2.67 5.58 -6.99
CA LEU A 11 -2.94 6.99 -6.77
C LEU A 11 -1.63 7.76 -6.83
N ARG A 12 -1.58 8.82 -7.64
CA ARG A 12 -0.39 9.68 -7.78
C ARG A 12 -0.78 11.12 -7.52
N HIS A 13 -0.06 11.81 -6.63
CA HIS A 13 -0.37 13.19 -6.24
C HIS A 13 -1.81 13.40 -5.72
N ALA A 14 -2.48 12.32 -5.33
CA ALA A 14 -3.89 12.32 -4.97
C ALA A 14 -4.09 12.78 -3.53
N ARG A 15 -5.18 13.51 -3.27
CA ARG A 15 -5.50 14.00 -1.93
C ARG A 15 -6.94 13.73 -1.58
N GLY A 16 -7.18 13.23 -0.37
CA GLY A 16 -8.54 12.98 0.14
C GLY A 16 -9.30 11.88 -0.62
N CYS A 17 -8.61 11.01 -1.36
CA CYS A 17 -9.24 9.88 -2.04
C CYS A 17 -9.47 8.72 -1.06
N SER A 18 -10.49 7.91 -1.30
CA SER A 18 -10.83 6.77 -0.46
C SER A 18 -11.02 5.52 -1.30
N VAL A 19 -10.43 4.41 -0.84
CA VAL A 19 -10.66 3.04 -1.33
C VAL A 19 -11.14 2.24 -0.13
N THR A 20 -12.41 1.88 -0.13
CA THR A 20 -13.06 1.30 1.05
C THR A 20 -14.00 0.17 0.70
N ASN A 21 -14.02 -0.89 1.52
CA ASN A 21 -14.88 -2.06 1.33
C ASN A 21 -14.67 -2.72 -0.05
N CYS A 22 -13.43 -2.76 -0.53
CA CYS A 22 -13.05 -3.41 -1.79
C CYS A 22 -12.28 -4.71 -1.54
N THR A 23 -12.24 -5.56 -2.57
CA THR A 23 -11.42 -6.78 -2.61
C THR A 23 -10.41 -6.68 -3.75
N PHE A 24 -9.15 -6.93 -3.42
CA PHE A 24 -8.03 -7.08 -4.34
C PHE A 24 -7.60 -8.54 -4.30
N GLU A 25 -7.79 -9.26 -5.40
CA GLU A 25 -7.51 -10.70 -5.46
C GLU A 25 -6.92 -11.15 -6.79
N GLU A 26 -6.21 -12.28 -6.76
CA GLU A 26 -5.76 -13.04 -7.94
C GLU A 26 -4.97 -12.20 -8.95
N SER A 27 -3.90 -11.53 -8.48
CA SER A 27 -3.09 -10.66 -9.33
C SER A 27 -1.60 -10.88 -9.15
N GLY A 28 -0.85 -10.91 -10.25
CA GLY A 28 0.62 -10.89 -10.20
C GLY A 28 1.22 -9.54 -9.75
N ALA A 29 0.40 -8.49 -9.64
CA ALA A 29 0.80 -7.15 -9.22
C ALA A 29 0.63 -6.94 -7.70
N GLY A 30 0.92 -5.74 -7.20
CA GLY A 30 0.52 -5.31 -5.87
C GLY A 30 -0.93 -4.82 -5.81
N GLY A 31 -1.45 -4.59 -4.61
CA GLY A 31 -2.83 -4.11 -4.42
C GLY A 31 -2.98 -2.62 -4.71
N ILE A 32 -2.59 -1.77 -3.75
CA ILE A 32 -2.69 -0.31 -3.85
C ILE A 32 -1.32 0.36 -3.71
N ARG A 33 -1.09 1.36 -4.54
CA ARG A 33 0.04 2.29 -4.39
C ARG A 33 -0.42 3.73 -4.17
N LEU A 34 0.11 4.37 -3.13
CA LEU A 34 0.01 5.80 -2.86
C LEU A 34 1.37 6.43 -3.18
N ASP A 35 1.47 7.07 -4.33
CA ASP A 35 2.73 7.52 -4.90
C ASP A 35 2.88 9.06 -4.88
N LEU A 36 4.12 9.51 -4.68
CA LEU A 36 4.54 10.91 -4.78
C LEU A 36 3.83 11.79 -3.75
N LEU A 37 3.09 12.83 -4.15
CA LEU A 37 2.42 13.78 -3.25
C LEU A 37 1.08 13.28 -2.68
N CYS A 38 0.94 12.00 -2.36
CA CYS A 38 -0.31 11.45 -1.81
C CYS A 38 -0.53 11.87 -0.36
N GLN A 39 -1.64 12.57 -0.09
CA GLN A 39 -1.96 13.09 1.25
C GLN A 39 -3.41 12.86 1.68
N GLY A 40 -3.63 12.45 2.93
CA GLY A 40 -4.99 12.36 3.47
C GLY A 40 -5.84 11.28 2.80
N ASN A 41 -5.24 10.32 2.10
CA ASN A 41 -5.99 9.25 1.43
C ASN A 41 -6.31 8.13 2.41
N ARG A 42 -7.39 7.42 2.14
CA ARG A 42 -7.94 6.36 2.99
C ARG A 42 -7.95 5.03 2.24
N VAL A 43 -7.35 4.01 2.84
CA VAL A 43 -7.45 2.61 2.42
C VAL A 43 -8.00 1.86 3.62
N GLU A 44 -9.32 1.66 3.64
CA GLU A 44 -10.02 1.20 4.86
C GLU A 44 -10.94 0.01 4.60
N ASN A 45 -10.96 -0.97 5.49
CA ASN A 45 -11.88 -2.13 5.43
C ASN A 45 -11.78 -2.91 4.10
N ASN A 46 -10.60 -3.00 3.48
CA ASN A 46 -10.40 -3.77 2.25
C ASN A 46 -9.80 -5.14 2.55
N THR A 47 -9.97 -6.07 1.60
CA THR A 47 -9.30 -7.38 1.61
C THR A 47 -8.28 -7.45 0.49
N PHE A 48 -7.06 -7.92 0.80
CA PHE A 48 -5.97 -8.14 -0.14
C PHE A 48 -5.51 -9.59 -0.03
N ARG A 49 -5.66 -10.38 -1.11
CA ARG A 49 -5.27 -11.80 -1.12
C ARG A 49 -4.74 -12.29 -2.46
N HIS A 50 -3.87 -13.30 -2.45
CA HIS A 50 -3.27 -13.90 -3.65
C HIS A 50 -2.68 -12.84 -4.59
N LEU A 51 -1.79 -12.02 -4.03
CA LEU A 51 -1.11 -10.93 -4.74
C LEU A 51 0.37 -11.26 -4.94
N GLY A 52 0.90 -10.95 -6.12
CA GLY A 52 2.29 -11.22 -6.46
C GLY A 52 3.28 -10.29 -5.77
N MET A 53 2.85 -9.10 -5.34
CA MET A 53 3.71 -8.08 -4.70
C MET A 53 3.08 -7.56 -3.38
N CYS A 54 3.51 -6.38 -2.90
CA CYS A 54 2.99 -5.76 -1.67
C CYS A 54 1.47 -5.56 -1.75
N GLY A 55 0.77 -5.74 -0.62
CA GLY A 55 -0.64 -5.38 -0.52
C GLY A 55 -0.85 -3.88 -0.71
N ILE A 56 -0.19 -3.07 0.13
CA ILE A 56 -0.27 -1.62 0.10
C ILE A 56 1.13 -1.01 0.14
N LEU A 57 1.43 -0.05 -0.74
CA LEU A 57 2.70 0.67 -0.75
C LEU A 57 2.47 2.18 -0.69
N LEU A 58 3.05 2.83 0.32
CA LEU A 58 3.11 4.28 0.47
C LEU A 58 4.51 4.74 0.11
N CYS A 59 4.61 5.61 -0.87
CA CYS A 59 5.83 5.81 -1.61
C CYS A 59 6.02 7.31 -1.91
N GLY A 60 6.98 7.95 -1.26
CA GLY A 60 7.46 9.29 -1.60
C GLY A 60 8.51 9.29 -2.71
N TYR A 61 8.98 10.49 -3.08
CA TYR A 61 10.04 10.64 -4.09
C TYR A 61 11.42 10.80 -3.42
N GLY A 62 12.25 9.75 -3.48
CA GLY A 62 13.71 9.81 -3.25
C GLY A 62 14.17 10.49 -1.94
N PRO A 63 15.47 10.83 -1.80
CA PRO A 63 16.04 11.51 -0.62
C PRO A 63 15.65 13.01 -0.53
N SER A 64 14.49 13.39 -1.06
CA SER A 64 13.98 14.76 -1.03
C SER A 64 13.40 15.08 0.34
N ARG A 65 13.72 16.26 0.89
CA ARG A 65 13.29 16.72 2.24
C ARG A 65 11.81 17.11 2.34
N HIS A 66 11.02 16.86 1.31
CA HIS A 66 9.68 17.41 1.25
C HIS A 66 8.58 16.52 1.85
N TYR A 67 8.86 15.34 2.44
CA TYR A 67 7.89 14.43 3.09
C TYR A 67 6.47 14.52 2.49
N LEU A 68 6.39 14.43 1.16
CA LEU A 68 5.19 14.90 0.47
C LEU A 68 4.09 13.84 0.49
N ASN A 69 4.49 12.58 0.61
CA ASN A 69 3.60 11.48 0.91
C ASN A 69 3.39 11.47 2.41
N ARG A 70 2.17 11.75 2.89
CA ARG A 70 1.93 11.83 4.33
C ARG A 70 0.47 11.77 4.73
N SER A 71 0.22 11.53 6.01
CA SER A 71 -1.13 11.64 6.59
C SER A 71 -2.15 10.74 5.89
N ASN A 72 -1.72 9.60 5.36
CA ASN A 72 -2.61 8.60 4.79
C ASN A 72 -3.05 7.61 5.88
N HIS A 73 -4.23 7.04 5.70
CA HIS A 73 -4.91 6.18 6.66
C HIS A 73 -5.03 4.77 6.07
N ILE A 74 -4.36 3.81 6.68
CA ILE A 74 -4.42 2.39 6.32
C ILE A 74 -5.07 1.66 7.48
N LEU A 75 -6.40 1.51 7.45
CA LEU A 75 -7.18 1.10 8.60
C LEU A 75 -7.98 -0.18 8.34
N ASN A 76 -7.98 -1.11 9.30
CA ASN A 76 -8.89 -2.27 9.32
C ASN A 76 -8.86 -3.12 8.03
N ASN A 77 -7.73 -3.17 7.33
CA ASN A 77 -7.60 -4.02 6.14
C ASN A 77 -7.21 -5.45 6.54
N HIS A 78 -7.68 -6.42 5.79
CA HIS A 78 -7.29 -7.82 5.90
C HIS A 78 -6.31 -8.14 4.77
N ILE A 79 -5.06 -8.42 5.10
CA ILE A 79 -3.98 -8.63 4.12
C ILE A 79 -3.35 -9.99 4.38
N HIS A 80 -3.47 -10.91 3.42
CA HIS A 80 -2.90 -12.25 3.55
C HIS A 80 -2.51 -12.82 2.19
N HIS A 81 -1.62 -13.81 2.14
CA HIS A 81 -1.22 -14.46 0.88
C HIS A 81 -0.79 -13.44 -0.19
N ILE A 82 0.08 -12.50 0.21
CA ILE A 82 0.68 -11.50 -0.68
C ILE A 82 2.16 -11.82 -0.91
N GLY A 83 2.78 -11.14 -1.87
CA GLY A 83 4.18 -11.37 -2.21
C GLY A 83 4.43 -12.76 -2.79
N GLU A 84 3.45 -13.42 -3.41
CA GLU A 84 3.59 -14.80 -3.92
C GLU A 84 4.59 -14.90 -5.08
N HIS A 85 4.80 -13.81 -5.83
CA HIS A 85 5.83 -13.70 -6.88
C HIS A 85 7.09 -12.99 -6.40
N TYR A 86 6.96 -11.99 -5.54
CA TYR A 86 8.05 -11.17 -5.03
C TYR A 86 8.12 -11.28 -3.50
N TRP A 87 8.82 -12.31 -3.03
CA TRP A 87 8.74 -12.77 -1.64
C TRP A 87 9.21 -11.74 -0.61
N HIS A 88 10.02 -10.76 -1.01
CA HIS A 88 10.51 -9.72 -0.10
C HIS A 88 9.62 -8.45 -0.10
N CYS A 89 8.36 -8.59 -0.51
CA CYS A 89 7.34 -7.55 -0.37
C CYS A 89 6.73 -7.57 1.04
N PRO A 90 6.79 -6.45 1.79
CA PRO A 90 5.95 -6.28 2.97
C PRO A 90 4.47 -6.22 2.63
N ALA A 91 3.59 -6.55 3.59
CA ALA A 91 2.15 -6.40 3.40
C ALA A 91 1.75 -4.92 3.27
N VAL A 92 2.25 -4.07 4.16
CA VAL A 92 2.15 -2.60 4.08
C VAL A 92 3.54 -1.99 4.03
N PHE A 93 4.02 -1.60 2.85
CA PHE A 93 5.35 -1.04 2.71
C PHE A 93 5.31 0.50 2.75
N ILE A 94 6.01 1.10 3.70
CA ILE A 94 6.15 2.56 3.82
C ILE A 94 7.57 2.96 3.42
N TRP A 95 7.69 3.80 2.39
CA TRP A 95 8.96 4.34 1.94
C TRP A 95 8.83 5.84 1.67
N GLN A 96 9.61 6.67 2.36
CA GLN A 96 9.58 8.13 2.23
C GLN A 96 8.17 8.72 2.43
N SER A 97 7.42 8.20 3.42
CA SER A 97 6.09 8.68 3.76
C SER A 97 5.95 8.86 5.27
N GLY A 98 5.41 10.00 5.71
CA GLY A 98 5.38 10.42 7.12
C GLY A 98 3.97 10.62 7.67
N ASP A 99 3.81 10.71 8.99
CA ASP A 99 2.55 11.00 9.68
C ASP A 99 1.35 10.12 9.26
N ASN A 100 1.60 8.89 8.79
CA ASN A 100 0.54 7.98 8.39
C ASN A 100 -0.06 7.30 9.62
N HIS A 101 -1.35 7.00 9.56
CA HIS A 101 -2.05 6.24 10.59
C HIS A 101 -2.33 4.83 10.06
N ILE A 102 -1.65 3.84 10.65
CA ILE A 102 -1.80 2.43 10.31
C ILE A 102 -2.29 1.70 11.55
N ALA A 103 -3.54 1.24 11.54
CA ALA A 103 -4.17 0.65 12.72
C ALA A 103 -5.26 -0.35 12.36
N GLY A 104 -5.48 -1.34 13.22
CA GLY A 104 -6.57 -2.32 13.08
C GLY A 104 -6.44 -3.30 11.91
N ASN A 105 -5.35 -3.27 11.14
CA ASN A 105 -5.14 -4.20 10.03
C ASN A 105 -4.84 -5.61 10.56
N HIS A 106 -5.44 -6.62 9.94
CA HIS A 106 -5.15 -8.03 10.19
C HIS A 106 -4.23 -8.56 9.09
N ILE A 107 -2.97 -8.82 9.45
CA ILE A 107 -1.92 -9.23 8.51
C ILE A 107 -1.39 -10.60 8.92
N HIS A 108 -1.49 -11.59 8.04
CA HIS A 108 -1.00 -12.96 8.29
C HIS A 108 -0.68 -13.67 6.97
N ASP A 109 -0.04 -14.84 7.02
CA ASP A 109 0.33 -15.64 5.84
C ASP A 109 1.05 -14.82 4.76
N THR A 110 2.05 -14.03 5.17
CA THR A 110 2.92 -13.26 4.27
C THR A 110 4.35 -13.82 4.32
N PRO A 111 5.08 -13.91 3.21
CA PRO A 111 6.40 -14.54 3.16
C PRO A 111 7.52 -13.70 3.80
N TYR A 112 7.25 -12.44 4.13
CA TYR A 112 8.22 -11.51 4.70
C TYR A 112 7.63 -10.71 5.87
N THR A 113 7.84 -9.41 5.92
CA THR A 113 7.41 -8.54 7.04
C THR A 113 5.97 -8.06 6.85
N GLY A 114 5.23 -7.89 7.95
CA GLY A 114 3.87 -7.33 7.91
C GLY A 114 3.82 -5.86 7.51
N ILE A 115 4.64 -5.01 8.12
CA ILE A 115 4.73 -3.55 7.89
C ILE A 115 6.19 -3.12 7.81
#